data_AF-A0A8J4QNY6-F1
#
_entry.id   AF-A0A8J4QNY6-F1
#
_cell.length_a   1.000
_cell.length_b   1.000
_cell.length_c   1.000
_cell.angle_alpha   90.00
_cell.angle_beta   90.00
_cell.angle_gamma   90.00
#
_symmetry.space_group_name_H-M   'P 1'
#
loop_
_entity.id
_entity.type
_entity.pdbx_description
1 polymer ?
#
loop_
_entity_poly.entity_id
_entity_poly.type
_entity_poly.pdbx_seq_one_letter_code
_entity_poly.pdbx_strand_id
1 'polypeptide(L)'
;MKLGISHRNSLTWSLTSWLSDNYPDPGPFTLRCDPNGRQLIIQKEGVVYWESGVLRGTYPSNLPDETRSLYDFVTVSNEDEEYFSFINKNKSKLSKWVLTPSGQLKDLEGPVIARVDACDGYNTNGGCKRWECKRQIVSSDPFDVRSGYFVEDGDHSINLSSPSLGFSDCRATCLSNCSYVAFATLYENGTGCRFWTDMLMFLQSNSVGSTSVYMLSSKPSRKGKNK
;
A
#
# COMPACT_ATOMS: atom_id res chain seq x y z
N MET A 1 8.61 2.10 -26.58
CA MET A 1 7.38 1.48 -26.02
C MET A 1 6.49 2.60 -25.53
N LYS A 2 5.18 2.57 -25.80
CA LYS A 2 4.21 3.52 -25.20
C LYS A 2 3.48 2.83 -24.03
N LEU A 3 3.34 3.53 -22.91
CA LEU A 3 2.51 3.14 -21.76
C LEU A 3 1.53 4.27 -21.49
N GLY A 4 0.23 4.04 -21.59
CA GLY A 4 -0.73 5.15 -21.56
C GLY A 4 -2.08 4.80 -22.13
N ILE A 5 -2.80 5.81 -22.60
CA ILE A 5 -4.15 5.70 -23.14
C ILE A 5 -4.17 6.42 -24.49
N SER A 6 -4.86 5.81 -25.46
CA SER A 6 -5.21 6.45 -26.72
C SER A 6 -6.70 6.77 -26.72
N HIS A 7 -7.04 8.05 -26.83
CA HIS A 7 -8.40 8.59 -26.78
C HIS A 7 -9.19 8.26 -28.04
N ARG A 8 -8.51 8.15 -29.19
CA ARG A 8 -9.12 7.83 -30.49
C ARG A 8 -9.86 6.49 -30.52
N ASN A 9 -9.38 5.51 -29.76
CA ASN A 9 -9.83 4.12 -29.77
C ASN A 9 -10.03 3.54 -28.36
N SER A 10 -9.99 4.39 -27.32
CA SER A 10 -10.15 4.02 -25.91
C SER A 10 -9.25 2.86 -25.45
N LEU A 11 -8.05 2.75 -26.04
CA LEU A 11 -7.11 1.65 -25.77
C LEU A 11 -6.14 2.05 -24.66
N THR A 12 -5.95 1.17 -23.67
CA THR A 12 -4.93 1.34 -22.62
C THR A 12 -3.73 0.43 -22.90
N TRP A 13 -2.54 1.03 -22.93
CA TRP A 13 -1.26 0.33 -23.01
C TRP A 13 -0.62 0.21 -21.62
N SER A 14 -0.52 -1.03 -21.15
CA SER A 14 0.12 -1.40 -19.90
C SER A 14 1.07 -2.57 -20.10
N LEU A 15 1.98 -2.78 -19.16
CA LEU A 15 2.86 -3.94 -19.12
C LEU A 15 2.47 -4.81 -17.94
N THR A 16 1.99 -6.03 -18.21
CA THR A 16 1.66 -7.01 -17.17
C THR A 16 2.77 -8.05 -17.08
N SER A 17 3.13 -8.45 -15.85
CA SER A 17 4.10 -9.51 -15.62
C SER A 17 3.57 -10.84 -16.14
N TRP A 18 4.46 -11.82 -16.31
CA TRP A 18 4.04 -13.21 -16.42
C TRP A 18 3.57 -13.75 -15.07
N LEU A 19 2.79 -14.83 -15.10
CA LEU A 19 2.34 -15.56 -13.91
C LEU A 19 3.53 -16.18 -13.16
N SER A 20 4.48 -16.74 -13.91
CA SER A 20 5.77 -17.20 -13.40
C SER A 20 6.82 -17.16 -14.50
N ASP A 21 8.07 -17.47 -14.19
CA ASP A 21 9.17 -17.50 -15.18
C ASP A 21 8.94 -18.54 -16.30
N ASN A 22 8.06 -19.53 -16.07
CA ASN A 22 7.77 -20.60 -17.02
C ASN A 22 6.38 -20.48 -17.68
N TYR A 23 5.47 -19.68 -17.12
CA TYR A 23 4.09 -19.56 -17.59
C TYR A 23 3.79 -18.12 -18.03
N PRO A 24 3.65 -17.86 -19.35
CA PRO A 24 3.50 -16.51 -19.89
C PRO A 24 2.10 -15.92 -19.74
N ASP A 25 1.19 -16.65 -19.07
CA ASP A 25 -0.13 -16.15 -18.73
C ASP A 25 -0.03 -14.86 -17.90
N PRO A 26 -1.03 -13.96 -17.96
CA PRO A 26 -1.03 -12.73 -17.19
C PRO A 26 -0.80 -12.96 -15.70
N GLY A 27 0.20 -12.29 -15.16
CA GLY A 27 0.61 -12.40 -13.77
C GLY A 27 0.06 -11.28 -12.87
N PRO A 28 0.52 -11.26 -11.61
CA PRO A 28 -0.09 -10.43 -10.57
C PRO A 28 0.27 -8.94 -10.67
N PHE A 29 1.37 -8.58 -11.33
CA PHE A 29 1.87 -7.21 -11.38
C PHE A 29 1.54 -6.53 -12.71
N THR A 30 1.11 -5.28 -12.63
CA THR A 30 0.88 -4.43 -13.81
C THR A 30 1.55 -3.08 -13.63
N LEU A 31 2.39 -2.73 -14.60
CA LEU A 31 2.94 -1.40 -14.79
C LEU A 31 2.01 -0.60 -15.73
N ARG A 32 1.58 0.57 -15.27
CA ARG A 32 0.76 1.50 -16.05
C ARG A 32 1.25 2.93 -15.89
N CYS A 33 0.86 3.78 -16.83
CA CYS A 33 0.98 5.22 -16.67
C CYS A 33 -0.25 5.75 -15.91
N ASP A 34 -0.04 6.68 -15.00
CA ASP A 34 -1.07 7.54 -14.42
C ASP A 34 -1.03 8.89 -15.15
N PRO A 35 -1.98 9.18 -16.05
CA PRO A 35 -1.95 10.39 -16.87
C PRO A 35 -2.12 11.66 -16.04
N ASN A 36 -2.99 11.61 -15.03
CA ASN A 36 -3.25 12.73 -14.12
C ASN A 36 -2.03 13.03 -13.23
N GLY A 37 -1.39 11.98 -12.72
CA GLY A 37 -0.19 12.09 -11.89
C GLY A 37 1.12 12.25 -12.66
N ARG A 38 1.12 12.13 -13.99
CA ARG A 38 2.32 12.09 -14.86
C ARG A 38 3.43 11.21 -14.28
N GLN A 39 3.06 9.99 -13.92
CA GLN A 39 3.97 9.05 -13.27
C GLN A 39 3.70 7.61 -13.73
N LEU A 40 4.69 6.74 -13.53
CA LEU A 40 4.52 5.31 -13.66
C LEU A 40 4.08 4.72 -12.32
N ILE A 41 3.15 3.78 -12.39
CA ILE A 41 2.62 3.07 -11.22
C ILE A 41 2.73 1.58 -11.46
N ILE A 42 3.24 0.86 -10.46
CA ILE A 42 3.16 -0.61 -10.43
C ILE A 42 2.16 -1.00 -9.35
N GLN A 43 1.19 -1.80 -9.76
CA GLN A 43 0.13 -2.31 -8.89
C GLN A 43 0.10 -3.84 -8.93
N LYS A 44 -0.42 -4.41 -7.84
CA LYS A 44 -0.76 -5.83 -7.72
C LYS A 44 -2.19 -5.95 -7.23
N GLU A 45 -3.03 -6.66 -8.00
CA GLU A 45 -4.44 -6.88 -7.64
C GLU A 45 -5.21 -5.58 -7.30
N GLY A 46 -4.94 -4.51 -8.05
CA GLY A 46 -5.54 -3.19 -7.83
C GLY A 46 -4.93 -2.35 -6.70
N VAL A 47 -4.02 -2.90 -5.90
CA VAL A 47 -3.28 -2.17 -4.87
C VAL A 47 -2.00 -1.59 -5.48
N VAL A 48 -1.77 -0.29 -5.28
CA VAL A 48 -0.54 0.39 -5.73
C VAL A 48 0.61 0.03 -4.81
N TYR A 49 1.68 -0.56 -5.36
CA TYR A 49 2.87 -0.93 -4.61
C TYR A 49 4.00 0.08 -4.77
N TRP A 50 4.07 0.73 -5.93
CA TRP A 50 5.19 1.59 -6.28
C TRP A 50 4.79 2.70 -7.24
N GLU A 51 5.40 3.88 -7.06
CA GLU A 51 5.25 5.07 -7.88
C GLU A 51 6.63 5.61 -8.29
N SER A 52 6.81 5.94 -9.58
CA SER A 52 8.07 6.55 -10.05
C SER A 52 8.31 7.95 -9.51
N GLY A 53 7.26 8.58 -8.96
CA GLY A 53 7.20 10.01 -8.72
C GLY A 53 6.80 10.78 -9.98
N VAL A 54 6.27 11.98 -9.76
CA VAL A 54 5.77 12.88 -10.81
C VAL A 54 6.91 13.34 -11.69
N LEU A 55 6.72 13.26 -13.01
CA LEU A 55 7.67 13.73 -14.00
C LEU A 55 7.66 15.28 -14.09
N ARG A 56 8.30 15.95 -13.13
CA ARG A 56 8.49 17.41 -13.12
C ARG A 56 9.83 17.79 -13.77
N GLY A 57 10.02 17.44 -15.05
CA GLY A 57 11.26 17.69 -15.79
C GLY A 57 11.68 16.50 -16.63
N THR A 58 12.97 16.16 -16.65
CA THR A 58 13.53 15.09 -17.49
C THR A 58 13.59 13.72 -16.80
N TYR A 59 13.34 13.63 -15.49
CA TYR A 59 13.57 12.40 -14.73
C TYR A 59 12.62 12.22 -13.52
N PRO A 60 12.03 11.03 -13.31
CA PRO A 60 11.23 10.72 -12.12
C PRO A 60 12.06 10.67 -10.82
N SER A 61 11.51 11.12 -9.70
CA SER A 61 12.26 11.25 -8.44
C SER A 61 12.64 9.92 -7.79
N ASN A 62 11.91 8.84 -8.06
CA ASN A 62 12.08 7.56 -7.37
C ASN A 62 12.81 6.49 -8.20
N LEU A 63 13.33 6.86 -9.37
CA LEU A 63 14.16 5.95 -10.17
C LEU A 63 15.64 6.04 -9.75
N PRO A 64 16.40 4.93 -9.78
CA PRO A 64 17.83 4.91 -9.43
C PRO A 64 18.66 5.87 -10.30
N ASP A 65 19.68 6.55 -9.76
CA ASP A 65 20.48 7.51 -10.53
C ASP A 65 21.13 6.91 -11.80
N GLU A 66 21.50 5.63 -11.75
CA GLU A 66 22.04 4.87 -12.88
C GLU A 66 21.09 4.93 -14.10
N THR A 67 19.78 4.86 -13.86
CA THR A 67 18.77 4.85 -14.92
C THR A 67 18.70 6.19 -15.67
N ARG A 68 19.13 7.29 -15.04
CA ARG A 68 19.19 8.63 -15.65
C ARG A 68 20.21 8.75 -16.78
N SER A 69 21.30 7.99 -16.67
CA SER A 69 22.35 7.94 -17.68
C SER A 69 21.97 7.07 -18.89
N LEU A 70 20.98 6.19 -18.74
CA LEU A 70 20.58 5.23 -19.76
C LEU A 70 19.41 5.73 -20.63
N TYR A 71 18.44 6.43 -20.03
CA TYR A 71 17.23 6.82 -20.73
C TYR A 71 16.93 8.32 -20.68
N ASP A 72 16.25 8.79 -21.72
CA ASP A 72 15.45 10.01 -21.68
C ASP A 72 13.96 9.63 -21.61
N PHE A 73 13.24 10.31 -20.73
CA PHE A 73 11.81 10.08 -20.55
C PHE A 73 10.99 11.13 -21.28
N VAL A 74 9.95 10.65 -21.96
CA VAL A 74 9.04 11.48 -22.74
C VAL A 74 7.62 11.20 -22.24
N THR A 75 6.92 12.26 -21.88
CA THR A 75 5.50 12.23 -21.60
C THR A 75 4.78 13.06 -22.64
N VAL A 76 3.79 12.46 -23.28
CA VAL A 76 2.91 13.12 -24.24
C VAL A 76 1.52 13.18 -23.65
N SER A 77 0.89 14.34 -23.74
CA SER A 77 -0.49 14.57 -23.35
C SER A 77 -1.09 15.56 -24.34
N ASN A 78 -1.94 15.04 -25.24
CA ASN A 78 -2.65 15.80 -26.26
C ASN A 78 -4.07 15.24 -26.44
N GLU A 79 -4.84 15.78 -27.38
CA GLU A 79 -6.25 15.39 -27.62
C GLU A 79 -6.40 13.92 -28.06
N ASP A 80 -5.36 13.33 -28.63
CA ASP A 80 -5.38 11.99 -29.21
C ASP A 80 -4.86 10.92 -28.26
N GLU A 81 -3.79 11.23 -27.51
CA GLU A 81 -3.04 10.27 -26.72
C GLU A 81 -2.46 10.90 -25.45
N GLU A 82 -2.47 10.10 -24.38
CA GLU A 82 -1.73 10.37 -23.16
C GLU A 82 -0.84 9.19 -22.82
N TYR A 83 0.47 9.34 -23.02
CA TYR A 83 1.40 8.24 -22.79
C TYR A 83 2.75 8.65 -22.26
N PHE A 84 3.38 7.70 -21.62
CA PHE A 84 4.77 7.67 -21.21
C PHE A 84 5.57 6.79 -22.17
N SER A 85 6.75 7.26 -22.56
CA SER A 85 7.74 6.49 -23.31
C SER A 85 9.13 6.80 -22.79
N PHE A 86 10.06 5.88 -23.02
CA PHE A 86 11.48 6.10 -22.78
C PHE A 86 12.26 5.93 -24.09
N ILE A 87 13.38 6.64 -24.19
CA ILE A 87 14.33 6.59 -25.30
C ILE A 87 15.66 6.14 -24.74
N ASN A 88 16.23 5.07 -25.30
CA ASN A 88 17.58 4.63 -24.95
C ASN A 88 18.62 5.59 -25.54
N LYS A 89 19.49 6.14 -24.70
CA LYS A 89 20.60 7.00 -25.11
C LYS A 89 21.66 6.24 -25.89
N ASN A 90 21.88 4.98 -25.56
CA ASN A 90 22.82 4.11 -26.25
C ASN A 90 22.10 3.22 -27.27
N LYS A 91 22.02 3.70 -28.51
CA LYS A 91 21.35 3.00 -29.62
C LYS A 91 21.97 1.66 -30.01
N SER A 92 23.21 1.36 -29.58
CA SER A 92 23.86 0.08 -29.89
C SER A 92 23.47 -1.06 -28.95
N LYS A 93 22.84 -0.76 -27.81
CA LYS A 93 22.33 -1.77 -26.87
C LYS A 93 20.81 -1.88 -27.01
N LEU A 94 20.32 -3.11 -27.14
CA LEU A 94 18.89 -3.36 -27.05
C LEU A 94 18.46 -3.11 -25.61
N SER A 95 17.45 -2.26 -25.41
CA SER A 95 16.83 -2.05 -24.11
C SER A 95 15.42 -2.61 -24.13
N LYS A 96 15.14 -3.53 -23.20
CA LYS A 96 13.82 -4.14 -23.06
C LYS A 96 13.43 -4.17 -21.60
N TRP A 97 12.48 -3.31 -21.23
CA TRP A 97 11.92 -3.32 -19.89
C TRP A 97 11.04 -4.55 -19.68
N VAL A 98 11.31 -5.29 -18.62
CA VAL A 98 10.60 -6.51 -18.24
C VAL A 98 10.14 -6.36 -16.79
N LEU A 99 8.84 -6.60 -16.57
CA LEU A 99 8.24 -6.71 -15.25
C LEU A 99 8.19 -8.19 -14.85
N THR A 100 8.97 -8.58 -13.85
CA THR A 100 9.08 -9.97 -13.43
C THR A 100 7.87 -10.41 -12.59
N PRO A 101 7.57 -11.72 -12.53
CA PRO A 101 6.53 -12.26 -11.65
C PRO A 101 6.78 -11.97 -10.16
N SER A 102 8.04 -11.74 -9.77
CA SER A 102 8.44 -11.37 -8.41
C SER A 102 8.25 -9.89 -8.08
N GLY A 103 7.91 -9.04 -9.05
CA GLY A 103 7.73 -7.61 -8.83
C GLY A 103 9.01 -6.77 -9.02
N GLN A 104 9.92 -7.18 -9.88
CA GLN A 104 11.04 -6.33 -10.30
C GLN A 104 10.77 -5.76 -11.68
N LEU A 105 10.91 -4.44 -11.83
CA LEU A 105 11.02 -3.83 -13.15
C LEU A 105 12.50 -3.69 -13.48
N LYS A 106 12.96 -4.31 -14.55
CA LYS A 106 14.37 -4.26 -14.97
C LYS A 106 14.51 -4.12 -16.47
N ASP A 107 15.64 -3.60 -16.93
CA ASP A 107 16.06 -3.85 -18.31
C ASP A 107 16.61 -5.29 -18.39
N LEU A 108 16.23 -6.04 -19.42
CA LEU A 108 16.60 -7.44 -19.60
C LEU A 108 18.12 -7.66 -19.53
N GLU A 109 18.90 -6.76 -20.13
CA GLU A 109 20.37 -6.80 -20.17
C GLU A 109 21.01 -5.63 -19.37
N GLY A 110 20.25 -5.03 -18.46
CA GLY A 110 20.65 -3.81 -17.75
C GLY A 110 20.29 -3.81 -16.27
N PRO A 111 20.23 -2.62 -15.65
CA PRO A 111 19.98 -2.52 -14.21
C PRO A 111 18.53 -2.78 -13.85
N VAL A 112 18.30 -2.99 -12.56
CA VAL A 112 16.96 -2.99 -11.99
C VAL A 112 16.48 -1.54 -11.85
N ILE A 113 15.30 -1.27 -12.38
CA ILE A 113 14.69 0.05 -12.48
C ILE A 113 13.80 0.32 -11.27
N ALA A 114 13.05 -0.69 -10.82
CA ALA A 114 12.23 -0.62 -9.61
C ALA A 114 12.22 -1.95 -8.86
N ARG A 115 12.40 -1.88 -7.54
CA ARG A 115 12.39 -3.01 -6.60
C ARG A 115 11.05 -3.13 -5.88
N VAL A 116 9.99 -3.44 -6.62
CA VAL A 116 8.63 -3.58 -6.03
C VAL A 116 8.55 -4.83 -5.15
N ASP A 117 9.41 -5.82 -5.40
CA ASP A 117 9.69 -6.97 -4.54
C ASP A 117 10.13 -6.58 -3.12
N ALA A 118 10.72 -5.39 -2.95
CA ALA A 118 11.16 -4.86 -1.66
C ALA A 118 10.11 -3.96 -1.00
N CYS A 119 8.96 -3.68 -1.64
CA CYS A 119 7.91 -2.87 -1.04
C CYS A 119 7.06 -3.72 -0.09
N ASP A 120 7.16 -3.43 1.21
CA ASP A 120 6.48 -4.18 2.28
C ASP A 120 5.18 -3.52 2.75
N GLY A 121 4.81 -2.39 2.13
CA GLY A 121 3.63 -1.59 2.46
C GLY A 121 3.84 -0.57 3.58
N TYR A 122 4.99 -0.60 4.26
CA TYR A 122 5.38 0.35 5.30
C TYR A 122 6.53 1.25 4.86
N ASN A 123 7.46 0.71 4.06
CA ASN A 123 8.56 1.46 3.51
C ASN A 123 8.09 2.40 2.39
N THR A 124 8.70 3.59 2.37
CA THR A 124 8.45 4.61 1.33
C THR A 124 9.71 4.89 0.51
N ASN A 125 10.78 4.14 0.76
CA ASN A 125 12.05 4.27 0.05
C ASN A 125 11.93 3.78 -1.38
N GLY A 126 12.68 4.40 -2.30
CA GLY A 126 12.78 3.96 -3.69
C GLY A 126 11.45 3.91 -4.44
N GLY A 127 10.46 4.72 -4.04
CA GLY A 127 9.15 4.81 -4.68
C GLY A 127 8.08 3.86 -4.15
N CYS A 128 8.36 3.06 -3.12
CA CYS A 128 7.35 2.23 -2.49
C CYS A 128 6.18 3.06 -1.96
N LYS A 129 4.95 2.60 -2.23
CA LYS A 129 3.75 3.23 -1.72
C LYS A 129 3.38 2.59 -0.40
N ARG A 130 3.15 3.44 0.61
CA ARG A 130 2.56 2.99 1.86
C ARG A 130 1.16 2.47 1.57
N TRP A 131 0.87 1.22 1.92
CA TRP A 131 -0.47 0.70 1.78
C TRP A 131 -1.33 1.25 2.90
N GLU A 132 -2.55 1.65 2.57
CA GLU A 132 -3.64 1.77 3.54
C GLU A 132 -4.17 0.35 3.89
N CYS A 133 -3.20 -0.47 4.27
CA CYS A 133 -3.16 -1.58 5.22
C CYS A 133 -4.01 -2.85 5.01
N LYS A 134 -3.27 -3.96 4.80
CA LYS A 134 -3.66 -5.33 5.11
C LYS A 134 -2.78 -5.80 6.29
N ARG A 135 -3.35 -5.96 7.48
CA ARG A 135 -2.60 -6.39 8.68
C ARG A 135 -2.07 -7.81 8.51
N GLN A 136 -0.77 -8.04 8.74
CA GLN A 136 -0.24 -9.38 8.91
C GLN A 136 -0.70 -9.92 10.27
N ILE A 137 -1.68 -10.81 10.24
CA ILE A 137 -2.16 -11.53 11.43
C ILE A 137 -1.09 -12.58 11.77
N VAL A 138 -0.27 -12.31 12.79
CA VAL A 138 0.84 -13.20 13.20
C VAL A 138 0.39 -14.26 14.22
N SER A 139 -0.80 -14.10 14.83
CA SER A 139 -1.40 -15.02 15.82
C SER A 139 -2.83 -15.38 15.44
N SER A 140 -3.35 -16.51 15.94
CA SER A 140 -4.75 -16.91 15.65
C SER A 140 -5.77 -15.91 16.21
N ASP A 141 -5.40 -15.16 17.27
CA ASP A 141 -6.13 -13.99 17.74
C ASP A 141 -5.16 -12.81 17.99
N PRO A 142 -5.26 -11.71 17.22
CA PRO A 142 -4.35 -10.57 17.30
C PRO A 142 -4.77 -9.53 18.36
N PHE A 143 -5.70 -9.86 19.26
CA PHE A 143 -6.23 -8.95 20.25
C PHE A 143 -5.85 -9.35 21.67
N ASP A 144 -5.27 -8.40 22.42
CA ASP A 144 -5.13 -8.45 23.87
C ASP A 144 -6.35 -7.79 24.51
N VAL A 145 -7.08 -8.54 25.33
CA VAL A 145 -8.25 -8.00 26.06
C VAL A 145 -7.77 -7.29 27.33
N ARG A 146 -8.20 -6.04 27.53
CA ARG A 146 -7.99 -5.32 28.79
C ARG A 146 -9.26 -4.67 29.27
N SER A 147 -9.45 -4.62 30.58
CA SER A 147 -10.55 -3.90 31.23
C SER A 147 -10.07 -2.54 31.72
N GLY A 148 -10.85 -1.49 31.48
CA GLY A 148 -10.49 -0.15 31.90
C GLY A 148 -11.45 0.93 31.43
N TYR A 149 -10.98 2.18 31.50
CA TYR A 149 -11.71 3.36 31.04
C TYR A 149 -10.75 4.37 30.40
N PHE A 150 -11.28 5.24 29.57
CA PHE A 150 -10.55 6.39 29.03
C PHE A 150 -10.82 7.61 29.92
N VAL A 151 -9.80 8.44 30.13
CA VAL A 151 -9.95 9.72 30.82
C VAL A 151 -10.83 10.64 29.97
N GLU A 152 -11.78 11.35 30.59
CA GLU A 152 -12.65 12.32 29.91
C GLU A 152 -11.80 13.37 29.15
N ASP A 153 -12.32 13.88 28.03
CA ASP A 153 -11.65 14.80 27.09
C ASP A 153 -10.52 14.19 26.22
N GLY A 154 -10.12 12.93 26.45
CA GLY A 154 -9.12 12.19 25.66
C GLY A 154 -9.67 11.05 24.80
N ASP A 155 -11.00 10.88 24.74
CA ASP A 155 -11.64 9.76 24.05
C ASP A 155 -11.83 10.03 22.56
N HIS A 156 -10.83 9.63 21.76
CA HIS A 156 -10.91 9.62 20.29
C HIS A 156 -11.62 8.35 19.77
N SER A 157 -12.79 8.06 20.33
CA SER A 157 -13.58 6.89 19.92
C SER A 157 -14.59 7.21 18.82
N ILE A 158 -14.82 6.23 17.95
CA ILE A 158 -15.80 6.28 16.89
C ILE A 158 -16.84 5.20 17.15
N ASN A 159 -18.11 5.60 17.24
CA ASN A 159 -19.23 4.71 17.53
C ASN A 159 -20.00 4.36 16.24
N LEU A 160 -20.33 3.08 16.09
CA LEU A 160 -21.25 2.56 15.09
C LEU A 160 -22.43 1.90 15.82
N SER A 161 -23.52 2.64 16.00
CA SER A 161 -24.65 2.27 16.87
C SER A 161 -25.63 1.25 16.27
N SER A 162 -25.33 0.64 15.12
CA SER A 162 -26.26 -0.27 14.46
C SER A 162 -26.48 -1.55 15.30
N PRO A 163 -27.74 -1.90 15.64
CA PRO A 163 -28.05 -3.10 16.42
C PRO A 163 -27.84 -4.39 15.61
N SER A 164 -27.64 -4.29 14.30
CA SER A 164 -27.32 -5.42 13.42
C SER A 164 -25.85 -5.85 13.47
N LEU A 165 -24.98 -5.06 14.11
CA LEU A 165 -23.55 -5.32 14.18
C LEU A 165 -23.24 -5.99 15.51
N GLY A 166 -22.72 -7.22 15.45
CA GLY A 166 -22.28 -7.97 16.62
C GLY A 166 -20.77 -7.92 16.81
N PHE A 167 -20.31 -8.62 17.85
CA PHE A 167 -18.89 -8.75 18.18
C PHE A 167 -18.00 -9.12 16.98
N SER A 168 -18.42 -10.12 16.19
CA SER A 168 -17.67 -10.58 15.02
C SER A 168 -17.54 -9.51 13.94
N ASP A 169 -18.57 -8.69 13.74
CA ASP A 169 -18.57 -7.59 12.77
C ASP A 169 -17.63 -6.47 13.23
N CYS A 170 -17.69 -6.12 14.52
CA CYS A 170 -16.77 -5.15 15.09
C CYS A 170 -15.32 -5.63 15.01
N ARG A 171 -15.07 -6.91 15.30
CA ARG A 171 -13.75 -7.53 15.16
C ARG A 171 -13.25 -7.46 13.71
N ALA A 172 -14.07 -7.88 12.75
CA ALA A 172 -13.73 -7.84 11.33
C ALA A 172 -13.48 -6.40 10.84
N THR A 173 -14.30 -5.44 11.27
CA THR A 173 -14.16 -4.02 10.94
C THR A 173 -12.90 -3.41 11.55
N CYS A 174 -12.57 -3.77 12.79
CA CYS A 174 -11.31 -3.38 13.42
C CYS A 174 -10.11 -3.93 12.66
N LEU A 175 -10.19 -5.18 12.19
CA LEU A 175 -9.12 -5.81 11.42
C LEU A 175 -8.98 -5.25 10.00
N SER A 176 -10.07 -4.76 9.39
CA SER A 176 -10.06 -4.18 8.05
C SER A 176 -9.65 -2.70 8.04
N ASN A 177 -9.93 -1.94 9.11
CA ASN A 177 -9.57 -0.52 9.19
C ASN A 177 -8.31 -0.30 10.03
N CYS A 178 -7.23 0.15 9.40
CA CYS A 178 -5.93 0.28 10.04
C CYS A 178 -5.69 1.53 10.88
N SER A 179 -6.66 2.44 10.90
CA SER A 179 -6.66 3.51 11.88
C SER A 179 -7.04 2.98 13.26
N TYR A 180 -7.78 1.87 13.33
CA TYR A 180 -8.25 1.34 14.61
C TYR A 180 -7.17 0.53 15.33
N VAL A 181 -6.90 0.86 16.57
CA VAL A 181 -5.97 0.12 17.43
C VAL A 181 -6.69 -0.75 18.45
N ALA A 182 -7.98 -0.50 18.68
CA ALA A 182 -8.84 -1.31 19.53
C ALA A 182 -10.32 -1.21 19.14
N PHE A 183 -11.11 -2.18 19.62
CA PHE A 183 -12.57 -2.13 19.52
C PHE A 183 -13.27 -2.68 20.78
N ALA A 184 -14.56 -2.40 20.92
CA ALA A 184 -15.47 -2.97 21.91
C ALA A 184 -16.91 -2.98 21.37
N THR A 185 -17.80 -3.71 22.03
CA THR A 185 -19.25 -3.61 21.77
C THR A 185 -19.80 -2.36 22.46
N LEU A 186 -20.71 -1.66 21.80
CA LEU A 186 -21.26 -0.39 22.30
C LEU A 186 -22.29 -0.60 23.41
N TYR A 187 -23.13 -1.63 23.28
CA TYR A 187 -24.22 -1.93 24.20
C TYR A 187 -23.97 -3.22 25.00
N GLU A 188 -24.59 -3.33 26.18
CA GLU A 188 -24.47 -4.51 27.06
C GLU A 188 -25.02 -5.80 26.44
N ASN A 189 -25.92 -5.68 25.46
CA ASN A 189 -26.45 -6.82 24.70
C ASN A 189 -25.47 -7.35 23.63
N GLY A 190 -24.25 -6.78 23.54
CA GLY A 190 -23.21 -7.19 22.60
C GLY A 190 -23.37 -6.65 21.18
N THR A 191 -24.24 -5.65 20.98
CA THR A 191 -24.47 -5.02 19.67
C THR A 191 -23.86 -3.61 19.59
N GLY A 192 -23.67 -3.13 18.37
CA GLY A 192 -23.00 -1.87 18.07
C GLY A 192 -21.50 -1.95 18.31
N CYS A 193 -20.73 -1.13 17.59
CA CYS A 193 -19.27 -1.12 17.67
C CYS A 193 -18.77 0.21 18.23
N ARG A 194 -17.71 0.15 19.01
CA ARG A 194 -16.89 1.30 19.38
C ARG A 194 -15.44 1.01 18.99
N PHE A 195 -14.82 1.96 18.30
CA PHE A 195 -13.44 1.83 17.80
C PHE A 195 -12.59 2.96 18.35
N TRP A 196 -11.30 2.69 18.55
CA TRP A 196 -10.32 3.69 18.97
C TRP A 196 -9.18 3.78 17.97
N THR A 197 -8.71 5.00 17.69
CA THR A 197 -7.55 5.24 16.83
C THR A 197 -6.24 5.41 17.60
N ASP A 198 -6.33 5.59 18.92
CA ASP A 198 -5.20 5.71 19.84
C ASP A 198 -5.59 5.22 21.24
N MET A 199 -4.60 4.76 22.02
CA MET A 199 -4.74 4.23 23.37
C MET A 199 -4.00 5.07 24.44
N LEU A 200 -3.42 6.23 24.09
CA LEU A 200 -2.59 7.04 25.02
C LEU A 200 -3.28 7.41 26.34
N MET A 201 -4.62 7.45 26.38
CA MET A 201 -5.41 7.84 27.57
C MET A 201 -6.19 6.67 28.19
N PHE A 202 -5.88 5.42 27.84
CA PHE A 202 -6.52 4.25 28.44
C PHE A 202 -5.89 3.90 29.79
N LEU A 203 -6.69 3.88 30.84
CA LEU A 203 -6.30 3.43 32.17
C LEU A 203 -6.90 2.06 32.47
N GLN A 204 -6.03 1.08 32.69
CA GLN A 204 -6.44 -0.27 33.06
C GLN A 204 -7.03 -0.26 34.47
N SER A 205 -8.24 -0.80 34.62
CA SER A 205 -8.96 -0.88 35.89
C SER A 205 -9.85 -2.11 35.90
N ASN A 206 -9.93 -2.76 37.06
CA ASN A 206 -10.79 -3.93 37.30
C ASN A 206 -12.01 -3.58 38.19
N SER A 207 -12.35 -2.28 38.29
CA SER A 207 -13.48 -1.80 39.08
C SER A 207 -14.83 -2.13 38.41
N VAL A 208 -15.89 -2.18 39.22
CA VAL A 208 -17.27 -2.30 38.72
C VAL A 208 -17.56 -1.11 37.78
N GLY A 209 -17.90 -1.41 36.52
CA GLY A 209 -18.11 -0.42 35.45
C GLY A 209 -16.98 -0.32 34.41
N SER A 210 -15.89 -1.09 34.54
CA SER A 210 -14.83 -1.17 33.51
C SER A 210 -15.33 -1.84 32.22
N THR A 211 -15.04 -1.27 31.06
CA THR A 211 -15.36 -1.87 29.75
C THR A 211 -14.23 -2.79 29.29
N SER A 212 -14.58 -3.94 28.71
CA SER A 212 -13.63 -4.82 28.03
C SER A 212 -13.28 -4.25 26.65
N VAL A 213 -12.01 -3.90 26.46
CA VAL A 213 -11.47 -3.33 25.22
C VAL A 213 -10.52 -4.35 24.59
N TYR A 214 -10.77 -4.67 23.31
CA TYR A 214 -9.98 -5.60 22.51
C TYR A 214 -8.91 -4.81 21.76
N MET A 215 -7.68 -4.82 22.25
CA MET A 215 -6.58 -4.02 21.71
C MET A 215 -5.71 -4.86 20.79
N LEU A 216 -5.27 -4.31 19.66
CA LEU A 216 -4.34 -5.02 18.79
C LEU A 216 -3.00 -5.22 19.50
N SER A 217 -2.55 -6.48 19.56
CA SER A 217 -1.25 -6.85 20.13
C SER A 217 -0.14 -6.32 19.21
N SER A 218 0.40 -5.13 19.48
CA SER A 218 1.63 -4.68 18.84
C SER A 218 2.78 -5.55 19.34
N LYS A 219 3.57 -6.20 18.48
CA LYS A 219 4.88 -6.69 18.94
C LYS A 219 5.69 -5.49 19.46
N PRO A 220 6.40 -5.63 20.60
CA PRO A 220 7.18 -4.55 21.17
C PRO A 220 8.34 -4.19 20.22
N SER A 221 8.44 -2.91 19.88
CA SER A 221 9.74 -2.30 19.58
C SER A 221 10.64 -2.50 20.80
N ARG A 222 11.54 -3.48 20.73
CA ARG A 222 12.76 -3.51 21.54
C ARG A 222 13.94 -3.91 20.65
N LYS A 223 14.42 -2.95 19.85
CA LYS A 223 15.86 -2.78 19.72
C LYS A 223 16.35 -2.33 21.09
N GLY A 224 16.79 -3.29 21.91
CA GLY A 224 17.65 -2.99 23.05
C GLY A 224 18.92 -2.33 22.50
N LYS A 225 19.03 -1.02 22.70
CA LYS A 225 20.30 -0.30 22.68
C LYS A 225 20.53 0.24 24.10
N ASN A 226 21.79 0.10 24.51
CA ASN A 226 22.46 0.64 25.71
C ASN A 226 22.35 -0.31 26.91
N LYS A 227 23.46 -0.72 27.53
CA LYS A 227 24.75 -0.05 27.73
C LYS A 227 25.88 -1.08 27.76
#